data_AF-T1ELQ6-F1
#
_entry.id   AF-T1ELQ6-F1
#
_cell.length_a   1.000
_cell.length_b   1.000
_cell.length_c   1.000
_cell.angle_alpha   90.00
_cell.angle_beta   90.00
_cell.angle_gamma   90.00
#
_symmetry.space_group_name_H-M   'P 1'
#
loop_
_entity.id
_entity.type
_entity.pdbx_description
1 polymer ?
#
loop_
_entity_poly.entity_id
_entity_poly.type
_entity_poly.pdbx_seq_one_letter_code
_entity_poly.pdbx_strand_id
1 'polypeptide(L)'
;MGWLSWERYRCMTDCVNYPDDCISEKLFKNTADQIVDGGYKDAGYEYVMIDDCWQAQTRDGANKLQPDPDRFPNGIKYLADYIHKLGLKFGIYSDVGDTSCAGFPGTEYHFEEDAQTFADWTIDFLKLDGCYYDMDNIPPNGVLPESNWPPDWLPLRLALLLGIRWQAAKHCNSWRNCHDIDDSWDSLLGIVNCEGDDKTHFLEVAGPGNFNDADIVAYSLSSSWPSSSSPSFQKRYYQ
;
A
#
# COMPACT_ATOMS: atom_id res chain seq x y z
N MET A 1 8.65 -7.77 -7.00
CA MET A 1 7.25 -8.23 -7.11
C MET A 1 6.79 -8.65 -5.72
N GLY A 2 5.48 -8.69 -5.46
CA GLY A 2 4.98 -9.01 -4.13
C GLY A 2 3.47 -9.15 -4.04
N TRP A 3 2.98 -9.10 -2.81
CA TRP A 3 1.57 -9.16 -2.44
C TRP A 3 1.18 -7.90 -1.66
N LEU A 4 -0.01 -7.36 -1.92
CA LEU A 4 -0.58 -6.18 -1.26
C LEU A 4 -2.00 -6.50 -0.78
N SER A 5 -2.35 -6.08 0.44
CA SER A 5 -3.60 -6.51 1.08
C SER A 5 -4.88 -5.89 0.49
N TRP A 6 -4.79 -4.76 -0.22
CA TRP A 6 -5.94 -3.89 -0.51
C TRP A 6 -7.07 -4.56 -1.29
N GLU A 7 -6.83 -5.04 -2.52
CA GLU A 7 -7.91 -5.46 -3.41
C GLU A 7 -8.78 -6.57 -2.79
N ARG A 8 -8.13 -7.55 -2.14
CA ARG A 8 -8.81 -8.72 -1.57
C ARG A 8 -9.38 -8.50 -0.18
N TYR A 9 -8.66 -7.80 0.70
CA TYR A 9 -9.00 -7.70 2.13
C TYR A 9 -9.56 -6.33 2.52
N ARG A 10 -9.29 -5.28 1.71
CA ARG A 10 -9.77 -3.91 1.90
C ARG A 10 -9.50 -3.44 3.33
N CYS A 11 -10.44 -2.69 3.91
CA CYS A 11 -10.40 -2.24 5.28
C CYS A 11 -11.12 -3.18 6.27
N MET A 12 -10.97 -4.51 6.11
CA MET A 12 -11.59 -5.46 7.03
C MET A 12 -10.92 -5.42 8.41
N THR A 13 -11.51 -4.74 9.38
CA THR A 13 -10.97 -4.63 10.75
C THR A 13 -11.70 -5.48 11.80
N ASP A 14 -12.83 -6.12 11.42
CA ASP A 14 -13.62 -6.98 12.31
C ASP A 14 -12.98 -8.37 12.46
N CYS A 15 -11.97 -8.45 13.33
CA CYS A 15 -11.29 -9.70 13.65
C CYS A 15 -12.12 -10.66 14.51
N VAL A 16 -13.26 -10.24 15.06
CA VAL A 16 -14.13 -11.13 15.85
C VAL A 16 -14.91 -12.03 14.90
N ASN A 17 -15.50 -11.45 13.86
CA ASN A 17 -16.29 -12.20 12.89
C ASN A 17 -15.47 -12.74 11.72
N TYR A 18 -14.34 -12.10 11.38
CA TYR A 18 -13.47 -12.47 10.26
C TYR A 18 -12.00 -12.63 10.70
N PRO A 19 -11.69 -13.53 11.65
CA PRO A 19 -10.35 -13.66 12.25
C PRO A 19 -9.24 -14.14 11.32
N ASP A 20 -9.59 -14.61 10.11
CA ASP A 20 -8.64 -15.06 9.09
C ASP A 20 -8.51 -14.05 7.93
N ASP A 21 -9.44 -13.11 7.81
CA ASP A 21 -9.47 -12.11 6.73
C ASP A 21 -9.26 -10.67 7.22
N CYS A 22 -9.30 -10.42 8.53
CA CYS A 22 -9.08 -9.08 9.04
C CYS A 22 -7.61 -8.64 8.93
N ILE A 23 -7.40 -7.35 8.67
CA ILE A 23 -6.10 -6.70 8.63
C ILE A 23 -5.44 -6.79 10.01
N SER A 24 -4.59 -7.79 10.19
CA SER A 24 -4.00 -8.16 11.48
C SER A 24 -2.65 -8.83 11.29
N GLU A 25 -1.80 -8.80 12.32
CA GLU A 25 -0.48 -9.47 12.30
C GLU A 25 -0.59 -10.93 11.83
N LYS A 26 -1.64 -11.63 12.25
CA LYS A 26 -1.90 -13.03 11.87
C LYS A 26 -2.06 -13.18 10.36
N LEU A 27 -2.81 -12.30 9.69
CA LEU A 27 -3.00 -12.33 8.24
C LEU A 27 -1.65 -12.22 7.53
N PHE A 28 -0.82 -11.23 7.90
CA PHE A 28 0.45 -11.00 7.22
C PHE A 28 1.49 -12.10 7.47
N LYS A 29 1.53 -12.69 8.68
CA LYS A 29 2.39 -13.84 8.97
C LYS A 29 1.99 -15.05 8.14
N ASN A 30 0.70 -15.38 8.11
CA ASN A 30 0.18 -16.50 7.32
C ASN A 30 0.46 -16.30 5.82
N THR A 31 0.27 -15.09 5.29
CA THR A 31 0.56 -14.77 3.89
C THR A 31 2.06 -14.88 3.60
N ALA A 32 2.93 -14.40 4.48
CA ALA A 32 4.38 -14.50 4.32
C ALA A 32 4.84 -15.97 4.29
N ASP A 33 4.30 -16.82 5.18
CA ASP A 33 4.57 -18.25 5.19
C ASP A 33 4.11 -18.89 3.86
N GLN A 34 2.92 -18.56 3.37
CA GLN A 34 2.40 -19.07 2.09
C GLN A 34 3.21 -18.64 0.88
N ILE A 35 3.77 -17.42 0.88
CA ILE A 35 4.65 -16.96 -0.20
C ILE A 35 5.92 -17.81 -0.27
N VAL A 36 6.46 -18.22 0.88
CA VAL A 36 7.63 -19.11 0.94
C VAL A 36 7.24 -20.54 0.57
N ASP A 37 6.29 -21.12 1.30
CA ASP A 37 5.89 -22.54 1.18
C ASP A 37 5.27 -22.85 -0.19
N GLY A 38 4.60 -21.86 -0.79
CA GLY A 38 4.00 -21.96 -2.13
C GLY A 38 4.99 -21.75 -3.29
N GLY A 39 6.27 -21.45 -3.01
CA GLY A 39 7.29 -21.20 -4.03
C GLY A 39 7.18 -19.84 -4.74
N TYR A 40 6.34 -18.93 -4.26
CA TYR A 40 6.21 -17.58 -4.83
C TYR A 40 7.48 -16.75 -4.63
N LYS A 41 8.14 -16.93 -3.48
CA LYS A 41 9.45 -16.31 -3.24
C LYS A 41 10.48 -16.73 -4.30
N ASP A 42 10.56 -18.03 -4.60
CA ASP A 42 11.48 -18.55 -5.63
C ASP A 42 11.13 -18.05 -7.04
N ALA A 43 9.87 -17.68 -7.26
CA ALA A 43 9.40 -17.01 -8.47
C ALA A 43 9.62 -15.48 -8.49
N GLY A 44 10.21 -14.90 -7.44
CA GLY A 44 10.55 -13.47 -7.34
C GLY A 44 9.54 -12.58 -6.62
N TYR A 45 8.51 -13.15 -5.97
CA TYR A 45 7.59 -12.41 -5.11
C TYR A 45 8.19 -12.27 -3.71
N GLU A 46 8.84 -11.14 -3.46
CA GLU A 46 9.63 -10.91 -2.26
C GLU A 46 8.99 -9.92 -1.27
N TYR A 47 8.03 -9.10 -1.72
CA TYR A 47 7.40 -8.08 -0.88
C TYR A 47 6.06 -8.58 -0.31
N VAL A 48 5.86 -8.40 0.99
CA VAL A 48 4.58 -8.51 1.68
C VAL A 48 4.22 -7.11 2.16
N MET A 49 3.09 -6.57 1.70
CA MET A 49 2.78 -5.16 1.92
C MET A 49 1.42 -4.99 2.58
N ILE A 50 1.38 -4.19 3.63
CA ILE A 50 0.15 -3.76 4.28
C ILE A 50 -0.33 -2.45 3.66
N ASP A 51 -1.61 -2.43 3.27
CA ASP A 51 -2.29 -1.22 2.79
C ASP A 51 -2.96 -0.48 3.97
N ASP A 52 -3.94 0.38 3.70
CA ASP A 52 -4.67 1.15 4.71
C ASP A 52 -5.25 0.28 5.86
N CYS A 53 -5.69 0.94 6.92
CA CYS A 53 -6.40 0.38 8.07
C CYS A 53 -5.54 -0.44 9.04
N TRP A 54 -4.22 -0.34 8.99
CA TRP A 54 -3.33 -0.99 9.98
C TRP A 54 -3.17 -0.22 11.29
N GLN A 55 -3.39 1.09 11.21
CA GLN A 55 -3.11 2.05 12.28
C GLN A 55 -4.15 1.95 13.40
N ALA A 56 -3.76 2.34 14.60
CA ALA A 56 -4.73 2.76 15.60
C ALA A 56 -5.40 4.07 15.13
N GLN A 57 -6.56 4.38 15.69
CA GLN A 57 -7.34 5.59 15.36
C GLN A 57 -6.64 6.90 15.74
N THR A 58 -5.63 6.84 16.62
CA THR A 58 -4.89 8.03 17.06
C THR A 58 -3.40 7.73 17.10
N ARG A 59 -2.59 8.78 16.92
CA ARG A 59 -1.16 8.76 17.24
C ARG A 59 -0.92 8.56 18.74
N ASP A 60 0.30 8.18 19.12
CA ASP A 60 0.69 8.04 20.52
C ASP A 60 0.95 9.40 21.20
N GLY A 61 1.31 9.38 22.48
CA GLY A 61 1.60 10.61 23.24
C GLY A 61 2.83 11.40 22.76
N ALA A 62 3.63 10.84 21.85
CA ALA A 62 4.75 11.48 21.18
C ALA A 62 4.44 11.84 19.71
N ASN A 63 3.15 11.80 19.32
CA ASN A 63 2.66 12.00 17.95
C ASN A 63 3.19 11.00 16.91
N LYS A 64 3.65 9.81 17.34
CA LYS A 64 4.05 8.75 16.40
C LYS A 64 2.86 7.93 15.93
N LEU A 65 2.92 7.46 14.69
CA LEU A 65 2.04 6.40 14.21
C LEU A 65 2.20 5.15 15.07
N GLN A 66 1.09 4.50 15.37
CA GLN A 66 1.04 3.25 16.09
C GLN A 66 0.07 2.30 15.39
N PRO A 67 0.39 1.00 15.33
CA PRO A 67 -0.55 0.02 14.81
C PRO A 67 -1.69 -0.18 15.81
N ASP A 68 -2.80 -0.70 15.31
CA ASP A 68 -3.91 -1.11 16.16
C ASP A 68 -3.44 -2.20 17.15
N PRO A 69 -3.57 -1.97 18.47
CA PRO A 69 -2.98 -2.84 19.48
C PRO A 69 -3.67 -4.20 19.58
N ASP A 70 -4.94 -4.31 19.18
CA ASP A 70 -5.68 -5.58 19.23
C ASP A 70 -5.34 -6.44 18.01
N ARG A 71 -5.15 -5.81 16.84
CA ARG A 71 -4.87 -6.49 15.57
C ARG A 71 -3.38 -6.74 15.34
N PHE A 72 -2.51 -5.92 15.91
CA PHE A 72 -1.05 -6.02 15.83
C PHE A 72 -0.41 -5.96 17.23
N PRO A 73 -0.69 -6.96 18.10
CA PRO A 73 -0.32 -6.91 19.51
C PRO A 73 1.19 -6.89 19.77
N ASN A 74 2.02 -7.38 18.83
CA ASN A 74 3.48 -7.32 18.96
C ASN A 74 4.10 -6.10 18.24
N GLY A 75 3.29 -5.28 17.58
CA GLY A 75 3.70 -4.10 16.83
C GLY A 75 4.31 -4.40 15.45
N ILE A 76 4.46 -3.34 14.65
CA ILE A 76 4.93 -3.45 13.26
C ILE A 76 6.36 -3.95 13.15
N LYS A 77 7.27 -3.47 14.01
CA LYS A 77 8.66 -3.94 14.00
C LYS A 77 8.76 -5.45 14.16
N TYR A 78 7.97 -6.05 15.05
CA TYR A 78 7.97 -7.49 15.23
C TYR A 78 7.52 -8.23 13.96
N LEU A 79 6.50 -7.71 13.28
CA LEU A 79 6.03 -8.27 12.02
C LEU A 79 7.08 -8.14 10.90
N ALA A 80 7.74 -6.98 10.79
CA ALA A 80 8.85 -6.78 9.87
C ALA A 80 9.98 -7.78 10.13
N ASP A 81 10.42 -7.91 11.38
CA ASP A 81 11.47 -8.86 11.79
C ASP A 81 11.06 -10.32 11.48
N TYR A 82 9.77 -10.66 11.56
CA TYR A 82 9.26 -11.98 11.17
C TYR A 82 9.40 -12.20 9.65
N ILE A 83 8.93 -11.25 8.86
CA ILE A 83 8.95 -11.32 7.38
C ILE A 83 10.39 -11.35 6.87
N HIS A 84 11.30 -10.58 7.47
CA HIS A 84 12.72 -10.60 7.12
C HIS A 84 13.40 -11.93 7.42
N LYS A 85 13.02 -12.64 8.50
CA LYS A 85 13.55 -13.98 8.81
C LYS A 85 13.20 -15.02 7.75
N LEU A 86 12.09 -14.82 7.04
CA LEU A 86 11.70 -15.62 5.87
C LEU A 86 12.48 -15.22 4.60
N GLY A 87 13.33 -14.21 4.67
CA GLY A 87 14.05 -13.61 3.55
C GLY A 87 13.11 -12.90 2.57
N LEU A 88 12.00 -12.37 3.08
CA LEU A 88 11.07 -11.49 2.37
C LEU A 88 11.32 -10.04 2.82
N LYS A 89 10.64 -9.11 2.17
CA LYS A 89 10.65 -7.66 2.40
C LYS A 89 9.28 -7.20 2.88
N PHE A 90 9.22 -6.23 3.78
CA PHE A 90 7.96 -5.73 4.32
C PHE A 90 7.68 -4.30 3.88
N GLY A 91 6.50 -4.08 3.28
CA GLY A 91 6.01 -2.76 2.92
C GLY A 91 4.87 -2.28 3.80
N ILE A 92 4.76 -0.97 3.98
CA ILE A 92 3.71 -0.31 4.75
C ILE A 92 2.99 0.76 3.93
N TYR A 93 1.88 1.24 4.46
CA TYR A 93 1.05 2.30 3.89
C TYR A 93 1.00 3.55 4.76
N SER A 94 0.97 4.70 4.13
CA SER A 94 0.54 5.97 4.72
C SER A 94 -0.16 6.83 3.67
N ASP A 95 -0.64 8.00 4.07
CA ASP A 95 -1.28 8.98 3.18
C ASP A 95 -0.60 10.33 3.37
N VAL A 96 -0.40 11.07 2.27
CA VAL A 96 0.21 12.39 2.29
C VAL A 96 -0.67 13.45 2.98
N GLY A 97 -1.99 13.25 3.02
CA GLY A 97 -2.94 14.11 3.72
C GLY A 97 -2.89 13.96 5.24
N ASP A 98 -3.71 14.73 5.95
CA ASP A 98 -3.87 14.62 7.41
C ASP A 98 -4.56 13.32 7.85
N THR A 99 -5.26 12.69 6.91
CA THR A 99 -6.08 11.51 7.09
C THR A 99 -5.88 10.60 5.88
N SER A 100 -5.82 9.29 6.10
CA SER A 100 -5.85 8.29 5.03
C SER A 100 -7.23 8.17 4.39
N CYS A 101 -7.29 7.60 3.19
CA CYS A 101 -8.54 7.30 2.50
C CYS A 101 -9.58 6.57 3.37
N ALA A 102 -9.17 5.71 4.31
CA ALA A 102 -10.06 5.00 5.23
C ALA A 102 -10.30 5.69 6.59
N GLY A 103 -9.81 6.91 6.79
CA GLY A 103 -10.09 7.70 8.00
C GLY A 103 -9.09 7.55 9.15
N PHE A 104 -7.95 6.90 8.92
CA PHE A 104 -6.86 6.75 9.90
C PHE A 104 -5.84 7.90 9.80
N PRO A 105 -4.99 8.15 10.82
CA PRO A 105 -4.03 9.26 10.80
C PRO A 105 -3.13 9.26 9.55
N GLY A 106 -3.16 10.34 8.77
CA GLY A 106 -2.23 10.57 7.66
C GLY A 106 -0.92 11.20 8.13
N THR A 107 0.03 11.43 7.21
CA THR A 107 1.39 11.89 7.50
C THR A 107 1.57 13.40 7.39
N GLU A 108 0.56 14.15 6.94
CA GLU A 108 0.64 15.60 6.89
C GLU A 108 1.05 16.15 8.27
N TYR A 109 2.00 17.09 8.28
CA TYR A 109 2.65 17.66 9.48
C TYR A 109 3.59 16.73 10.27
N HIS A 110 3.77 15.47 9.85
CA HIS A 110 4.57 14.45 10.55
C HIS A 110 5.53 13.66 9.64
N PHE A 111 5.85 14.21 8.46
CA PHE A 111 6.67 13.56 7.44
C PHE A 111 8.00 13.01 7.98
N GLU A 112 8.79 13.82 8.69
CA GLU A 112 10.10 13.39 9.18
C GLU A 112 9.99 12.35 10.30
N GLU A 113 9.04 12.54 11.22
CA GLU A 113 8.77 11.63 12.32
C GLU A 113 8.27 10.27 11.85
N ASP A 114 7.38 10.25 10.85
CA ASP A 114 6.83 9.02 10.29
C ASP A 114 7.86 8.29 9.44
N ALA A 115 8.66 9.00 8.64
CA ALA A 115 9.80 8.41 7.92
C ALA A 115 10.78 7.75 8.88
N GLN A 116 11.14 8.42 9.99
CA GLN A 116 12.00 7.83 11.01
C GLN A 116 11.32 6.63 11.70
N THR A 117 10.01 6.69 11.95
CA THR A 117 9.25 5.59 12.53
C THR A 117 9.28 4.35 11.64
N PHE A 118 9.09 4.51 10.33
CA PHE A 118 9.18 3.42 9.37
C PHE A 118 10.61 2.87 9.25
N ALA A 119 11.63 3.74 9.29
CA ALA A 119 13.03 3.32 9.32
C ALA A 119 13.37 2.52 10.60
N ASP A 120 12.90 2.97 11.76
CA ASP A 120 13.06 2.29 13.05
C ASP A 120 12.40 0.90 13.05
N TRP A 121 11.27 0.76 12.35
CA TRP A 121 10.58 -0.51 12.11
C TRP A 121 11.17 -1.33 10.95
N THR A 122 12.24 -0.85 10.32
CA THR A 122 12.95 -1.53 9.22
C THR A 122 12.05 -1.84 8.02
N ILE A 123 11.14 -0.92 7.66
CA ILE A 123 10.28 -1.06 6.49
C ILE A 123 11.11 -0.97 5.19
N ASP A 124 10.83 -1.86 4.23
CA ASP A 124 11.48 -1.92 2.92
C ASP A 124 10.76 -1.11 1.84
N PHE A 125 9.46 -0.84 2.00
CA PHE A 125 8.63 -0.20 0.98
C PHE A 125 7.53 0.65 1.61
N LEU A 126 7.26 1.83 1.07
CA LEU A 126 6.13 2.66 1.48
C LEU A 126 5.21 2.93 0.28
N LYS A 127 3.95 2.51 0.38
CA LYS A 127 2.88 3.07 -0.43
C LYS A 127 2.41 4.35 0.26
N LEU A 128 2.53 5.48 -0.43
CA LEU A 128 2.04 6.77 0.06
C LEU A 128 0.86 7.22 -0.81
N ASP A 129 -0.33 7.26 -0.24
CA ASP A 129 -1.56 7.67 -0.91
C ASP A 129 -1.76 9.19 -0.89
N GLY A 130 -2.87 9.66 -1.43
CA GLY A 130 -3.16 11.08 -1.59
C GLY A 130 -4.57 11.52 -1.28
N CYS A 131 -5.28 10.85 -0.39
CA CYS A 131 -6.56 11.34 0.08
C CYS A 131 -6.37 12.53 1.04
N TYR A 132 -7.37 13.40 1.12
CA TYR A 132 -7.43 14.51 2.07
C TYR A 132 -6.25 15.50 2.05
N TYR A 133 -5.40 15.48 1.01
CA TYR A 133 -4.36 16.48 0.82
C TYR A 133 -4.89 17.71 0.07
N ASP A 134 -4.45 18.91 0.46
CA ASP A 134 -4.82 20.15 -0.21
C ASP A 134 -4.09 20.29 -1.55
N MET A 135 -4.79 19.90 -2.61
CA MET A 135 -4.26 19.94 -3.98
C MET A 135 -4.08 21.37 -4.52
N ASP A 136 -4.71 22.39 -3.89
CA ASP A 136 -4.56 23.78 -4.32
C ASP A 136 -3.23 24.40 -3.82
N ASN A 137 -2.58 23.78 -2.83
CA ASN A 137 -1.41 24.32 -2.15
C ASN A 137 -0.19 23.38 -2.15
N ILE A 138 0.02 22.62 -3.23
CA ILE A 138 1.19 21.77 -3.37
C ILE A 138 2.47 22.62 -3.53
N PRO A 139 3.52 22.37 -2.74
CA PRO A 139 4.78 23.09 -2.90
C PRO A 139 5.38 22.88 -4.30
N PRO A 140 6.09 23.87 -4.87
CA PRO A 140 6.70 23.77 -6.21
C PRO A 140 7.68 22.58 -6.37
N ASN A 141 8.25 22.09 -5.27
CA ASN A 141 9.19 20.96 -5.24
C ASN A 141 8.49 19.61 -4.98
N GLY A 142 7.15 19.58 -4.95
CA GLY A 142 6.36 18.44 -4.52
C GLY A 142 6.13 18.40 -3.01
N VAL A 143 5.41 17.38 -2.56
CA VAL A 143 4.96 17.27 -1.16
C VAL A 143 6.03 16.70 -0.23
N LEU A 144 7.07 16.05 -0.76
CA LEU A 144 8.11 15.49 0.10
C LEU A 144 9.19 16.52 0.46
N PRO A 145 9.58 16.60 1.74
CA PRO A 145 10.77 17.33 2.13
C PRO A 145 12.03 16.74 1.46
N GLU A 146 13.07 17.57 1.27
CA GLU A 146 14.38 17.14 0.75
C GLU A 146 15.13 16.16 1.68
N SER A 147 14.52 15.72 2.77
CA SER A 147 15.14 14.85 3.78
C SER A 147 15.37 13.43 3.24
N ASN A 148 16.32 12.73 3.85
CA ASN A 148 16.78 11.37 3.49
C ASN A 148 15.69 10.30 3.72
N TRP A 149 14.59 10.36 3.00
CA TRP A 149 13.70 9.23 2.82
C TRP A 149 14.50 8.14 2.07
N PRO A 150 14.34 6.85 2.41
CA PRO A 150 14.90 5.79 1.58
C PRO A 150 14.52 6.04 0.11
N PRO A 151 15.40 5.73 -0.86
CA PRO A 151 15.27 6.15 -2.27
C PRO A 151 14.01 5.65 -3.01
N ASP A 152 13.09 5.00 -2.31
CA ASP A 152 12.00 4.21 -2.86
C ASP A 152 10.61 4.85 -2.68
N TRP A 153 10.50 6.01 -2.02
CA TRP A 153 9.24 6.46 -1.41
C TRP A 153 8.81 7.87 -1.90
N LEU A 154 7.85 7.95 -2.84
CA LEU A 154 7.09 9.18 -3.17
C LEU A 154 5.65 8.79 -3.60
N PRO A 155 4.60 9.60 -3.32
CA PRO A 155 3.21 9.19 -3.44
C PRO A 155 2.81 8.76 -4.84
N LEU A 156 2.14 7.61 -4.89
CA LEU A 156 1.72 6.93 -6.10
C LEU A 156 0.77 7.79 -6.94
N ARG A 157 0.02 8.73 -6.37
CA ARG A 157 -1.05 9.46 -7.08
C ARG A 157 -0.82 10.97 -7.27
N LEU A 158 -0.07 11.62 -6.38
CA LEU A 158 0.05 13.10 -6.39
C LEU A 158 0.97 13.64 -7.49
N ALA A 159 2.06 12.94 -7.82
CA ALA A 159 3.02 13.43 -8.80
C ALA A 159 2.42 13.53 -10.22
N LEU A 160 1.41 12.72 -10.53
CA LEU A 160 0.73 12.65 -11.82
C LEU A 160 -0.43 13.64 -11.97
N LEU A 161 -1.19 13.86 -10.89
CA LEU A 161 -2.31 14.83 -10.88
C LEU A 161 -1.85 16.26 -11.22
N LEU A 162 -0.56 16.54 -11.08
CA LEU A 162 0.06 17.84 -11.34
C LEU A 162 0.82 17.91 -12.67
N GLY A 163 0.81 16.84 -13.47
CA GLY A 163 1.53 16.79 -14.74
C GLY A 163 3.06 16.81 -14.60
N ILE A 164 3.59 16.48 -13.42
CA ILE A 164 5.02 16.57 -13.11
C ILE A 164 5.70 15.20 -13.18
N ARG A 165 5.49 14.49 -14.29
CA ARG A 165 6.03 13.13 -14.55
C ARG A 165 7.52 12.99 -14.27
N TRP A 166 8.31 14.03 -14.57
CA TRP A 166 9.75 14.03 -14.32
C TRP A 166 10.11 14.09 -12.84
N GLN A 167 9.28 14.71 -12.00
CA GLN A 167 9.46 14.66 -10.54
C GLN A 167 9.06 13.31 -9.98
N ALA A 168 7.97 12.70 -10.49
CA ALA A 168 7.62 11.32 -10.16
C ALA A 168 8.81 10.39 -10.43
N ALA A 169 9.35 10.42 -11.65
CA ALA A 169 10.47 9.58 -12.05
C ALA A 169 11.80 9.86 -11.32
N LYS A 170 11.95 11.04 -10.71
CA LYS A 170 13.14 11.43 -9.96
C LYS A 170 13.08 10.99 -8.49
N HIS A 171 11.87 10.82 -7.94
CA HIS A 171 11.66 10.69 -6.50
C HIS A 171 10.86 9.43 -6.12
N CYS A 172 10.16 8.77 -7.05
CA CYS A 172 9.42 7.52 -6.86
C CYS A 172 10.12 6.34 -7.57
N ASN A 173 10.04 5.12 -6.99
CA ASN A 173 10.28 3.92 -7.80
C ASN A 173 9.10 3.53 -8.68
N SER A 174 7.88 3.86 -8.28
CA SER A 174 6.68 3.63 -9.07
C SER A 174 5.57 4.63 -8.73
N TRP A 175 4.58 4.77 -9.62
CA TRP A 175 3.43 5.64 -9.41
C TRP A 175 2.16 5.10 -10.08
N ARG A 176 1.01 5.26 -9.43
CA ARG A 176 -0.32 4.85 -9.89
C ARG A 176 -0.94 5.92 -10.76
N ASN A 177 -1.14 5.60 -12.04
CA ASN A 177 -1.69 6.54 -13.03
C ASN A 177 -3.22 6.64 -12.99
N CYS A 178 -3.87 5.51 -12.75
CA CYS A 178 -5.29 5.33 -13.03
C CYS A 178 -6.10 5.08 -11.74
N HIS A 179 -7.41 4.88 -11.91
CA HIS A 179 -8.29 4.52 -10.80
C HIS A 179 -7.90 3.17 -10.18
N ASP A 180 -8.43 2.89 -9.00
CA ASP A 180 -8.24 1.61 -8.32
C ASP A 180 -8.82 0.45 -9.12
N ILE A 181 -8.08 -0.66 -9.15
CA ILE A 181 -8.55 -1.94 -9.65
C ILE A 181 -9.57 -2.52 -8.68
N ASP A 182 -10.63 -3.07 -9.23
CA ASP A 182 -11.54 -3.99 -8.56
C ASP A 182 -11.53 -5.33 -9.32
N ASP A 183 -11.80 -6.45 -8.64
CA ASP A 183 -12.02 -7.76 -9.29
C ASP A 183 -13.30 -7.74 -10.17
N SER A 184 -13.19 -7.08 -11.32
CA SER A 184 -14.18 -6.99 -12.39
C SER A 184 -13.48 -6.72 -13.72
N TRP A 185 -14.05 -7.26 -14.80
CA TRP A 185 -13.51 -7.04 -16.15
C TRP A 185 -13.60 -5.57 -16.58
N ASP A 186 -14.66 -4.88 -16.15
CA ASP A 186 -14.87 -3.46 -16.47
C ASP A 186 -13.78 -2.56 -15.86
N SER A 187 -13.38 -2.83 -14.61
CA SER A 187 -12.27 -2.12 -13.96
C SER A 187 -10.95 -2.37 -14.67
N LEU A 188 -10.63 -3.63 -14.99
CA LEU A 188 -9.42 -3.97 -15.76
C LEU A 188 -9.37 -3.25 -17.11
N LEU A 189 -10.47 -3.28 -17.88
CA LEU A 189 -10.56 -2.56 -19.15
C LEU A 189 -10.44 -1.05 -18.96
N GLY A 190 -11.00 -0.52 -17.87
CA GLY A 190 -10.85 0.88 -17.49
C GLY A 190 -9.38 1.29 -17.34
N ILE A 191 -8.60 0.49 -16.62
CA ILE A 191 -7.17 0.73 -16.43
C ILE A 191 -6.42 0.60 -17.76
N VAL A 192 -6.66 -0.46 -18.54
CA VAL A 192 -6.02 -0.64 -19.86
C VAL A 192 -6.26 0.55 -20.78
N ASN A 193 -7.48 1.09 -20.81
CA ASN A 193 -7.80 2.27 -21.61
C ASN A 193 -7.12 3.53 -21.06
N CYS A 194 -7.09 3.71 -19.75
CA CYS A 194 -6.43 4.85 -19.10
C CYS A 194 -4.91 4.86 -19.33
N GLU A 195 -4.26 3.70 -19.15
CA GLU A 195 -2.83 3.50 -19.41
C GLU A 195 -2.50 3.68 -20.90
N GLY A 196 -3.36 3.16 -21.79
CA GLY A 196 -3.18 3.27 -23.24
C GLY A 196 -3.41 4.68 -23.81
N ASP A 197 -4.28 5.48 -23.17
CA ASP A 197 -4.53 6.87 -23.53
C ASP A 197 -3.31 7.78 -23.21
N ASP A 198 -2.53 7.45 -22.17
CA ASP A 198 -1.31 8.13 -21.71
C ASP A 198 -1.37 9.68 -21.77
N LYS A 199 -2.48 10.25 -21.28
CA LYS A 199 -2.75 11.71 -21.41
C LYS A 199 -1.72 12.59 -20.72
N THR A 200 -1.00 12.05 -19.72
CA THR A 200 0.03 12.78 -18.96
C THR A 200 1.46 12.42 -19.40
N HIS A 201 1.61 11.56 -20.42
CA HIS A 201 2.88 11.10 -20.98
C HIS A 201 3.80 10.40 -19.97
N PHE A 202 3.24 9.64 -19.03
CA PHE A 202 4.01 8.90 -18.03
C PHE A 202 4.87 7.78 -18.66
N LEU A 203 4.56 7.33 -19.88
CA LEU A 203 5.39 6.36 -20.61
C LEU A 203 6.77 6.92 -20.96
N GLU A 204 6.93 8.24 -21.10
CA GLU A 204 8.21 8.87 -21.45
C GLU A 204 9.28 8.74 -20.38
N VAL A 205 8.86 8.56 -19.13
CA VAL A 205 9.74 8.61 -17.95
C VAL A 205 9.89 7.25 -17.26
N ALA A 206 9.21 6.23 -17.77
CA ALA A 206 9.27 4.89 -17.19
C ALA A 206 10.55 4.15 -17.58
N GLY A 207 11.20 3.51 -16.61
CA GLY A 207 12.44 2.79 -16.79
C GLY A 207 12.93 2.09 -15.52
N PRO A 208 14.13 1.48 -15.55
CA PRO A 208 14.73 0.88 -14.37
C PRO A 208 14.83 1.88 -13.21
N GLY A 209 14.07 1.62 -12.14
CA GLY A 209 14.02 2.45 -10.94
C GLY A 209 12.88 3.46 -10.90
N ASN A 210 11.99 3.49 -11.90
CA ASN A 210 10.84 4.39 -11.98
C ASN A 210 9.75 3.83 -12.92
N PHE A 211 8.75 3.12 -12.38
CA PHE A 211 7.78 2.33 -13.15
C PHE A 211 6.35 2.89 -13.06
N ASN A 212 5.61 2.80 -14.17
CA ASN A 212 4.16 2.97 -14.13
C ASN A 212 3.53 1.80 -13.35
N ASP A 213 2.60 2.13 -12.46
CA ASP A 213 1.84 1.19 -11.65
C ASP A 213 0.38 1.19 -12.12
N ALA A 214 0.00 0.11 -12.81
CA ALA A 214 -1.37 -0.13 -13.29
C ALA A 214 -2.25 -0.82 -12.22
N ASP A 215 -1.87 -0.69 -10.95
CA ASP A 215 -2.48 -1.31 -9.79
C ASP A 215 -2.24 -2.82 -9.65
N ILE A 216 -2.80 -3.39 -8.58
CA ILE A 216 -2.61 -4.78 -8.15
C ILE A 216 -3.14 -5.76 -9.20
N VAL A 217 -2.47 -6.91 -9.33
CA VAL A 217 -3.02 -8.06 -10.05
C VAL A 217 -4.22 -8.62 -9.28
N ALA A 218 -5.43 -8.21 -9.66
CA ALA A 218 -6.68 -8.75 -9.16
C ALA A 218 -6.98 -10.10 -9.81
N TYR A 219 -6.88 -11.20 -9.05
CA TYR A 219 -7.26 -12.53 -9.53
C TYR A 219 -8.31 -13.15 -8.61
N SER A 220 -9.52 -13.34 -9.15
CA SER A 220 -10.62 -14.04 -8.48
C SER A 220 -10.31 -15.53 -8.33
N LEU A 221 -10.25 -16.04 -7.08
CA LEU A 221 -10.22 -17.49 -6.82
C LEU A 221 -11.58 -18.18 -7.04
N SER A 222 -12.47 -17.62 -7.85
CA SER A 222 -13.85 -18.09 -8.04
C SER A 222 -14.00 -19.42 -8.78
N SER A 223 -12.94 -20.24 -8.94
CA SER A 223 -13.11 -21.55 -9.57
C SER A 223 -12.24 -22.75 -9.11
N SER A 224 -11.33 -22.67 -8.13
CA SER A 224 -10.57 -23.91 -7.78
C SER A 224 -9.82 -24.05 -6.45
N TRP A 225 -9.91 -23.14 -5.49
CA TRP A 225 -9.33 -23.40 -4.16
C TRP A 225 -10.37 -23.96 -3.19
N PRO A 226 -10.17 -25.15 -2.59
CA PRO A 226 -11.12 -25.72 -1.66
C PRO A 226 -10.92 -25.07 -0.28
N SER A 227 -11.39 -23.84 -0.11
CA SER A 227 -11.73 -23.34 1.21
C SER A 227 -13.25 -23.24 1.31
N SER A 228 -13.77 -23.92 2.33
CA SER A 228 -15.16 -23.96 2.70
C SER A 228 -15.76 -22.56 2.80
N SER A 229 -16.81 -22.32 2.02
CA SER A 229 -17.89 -21.36 2.27
C SER A 229 -17.49 -19.91 2.58
N SER A 230 -17.41 -19.05 1.56
CA SER A 230 -17.87 -17.66 1.70
C SER A 230 -18.44 -17.13 0.38
N PRO A 231 -19.70 -16.64 0.35
CA PRO A 231 -20.31 -16.08 -0.85
C PRO A 231 -19.76 -14.68 -1.15
N SER A 232 -19.33 -14.46 -2.39
CA SER A 232 -19.01 -13.18 -3.05
C SER A 232 -18.57 -12.04 -2.12
N PHE A 233 -17.26 -11.98 -1.86
CA PHE A 233 -16.61 -11.06 -0.92
C PHE A 233 -16.77 -9.57 -1.30
N GLN A 234 -16.89 -9.25 -2.59
CA GLN A 234 -16.85 -7.86 -3.07
C GLN A 234 -18.10 -7.01 -2.80
N LYS A 235 -19.28 -7.60 -2.60
CA LYS A 235 -20.53 -6.81 -2.49
C LYS A 235 -20.85 -6.24 -1.11
N ARG A 236 -20.00 -6.46 -0.10
CA ARG A 236 -20.36 -6.19 1.31
C ARG A 236 -19.73 -4.95 1.95
N TYR A 237 -18.89 -4.20 1.24
CA TYR A 237 -18.06 -3.15 1.88
C TYR A 237 -18.24 -1.73 1.33
N TYR A 238 -19.32 -1.48 0.58
CA TYR A 238 -19.80 -0.12 0.28
C TYR A 238 -21.07 0.17 1.09
N GLN A 239 -20.93 0.34 2.41
CA GLN A 239 -21.91 1.04 3.26
C GLN A 239 -21.19 1.82 4.34
#